data_AF-A0A7W2CYB6-F1
#
_entry.id   AF-A0A7W2CYB6-F1
#
_cell.length_a   1.000
_cell.length_b   1.000
_cell.length_c   1.000
_cell.angle_alpha   90.00
_cell.angle_beta   90.00
_cell.angle_gamma   90.00
#
_symmetry.space_group_name_H-M   'P 1'
#
loop_
_entity.id
_entity.type
_entity.pdbx_description
1 polymer ?
#
loop_
_entity_poly.entity_id
_entity_poly.type
_entity_poly.pdbx_seq_one_letter_code
_entity_poly.pdbx_strand_id
1 'polypeptide(L)'
;MPEDSVTVAARLVSTVAAPLDPASADAPQMLHSPGRRLLVQRGDTELAVRDLDGEGPVVRFPAPWPRRYGSVTVSPTGDVAVFAGVHALRAVDSTGAVRWEIRHGCWSAAVCTVAHASFAEYADDHHHGHADSGSAAFSPDGKLLWAHIRNCTGHDADEEWLIIDPADGTVLTRAATMTVGSGSIHFPHPDPAYMGLTVLEGEENSPVLWGHWDGEKLTFQRFEEEVLLAVSPSGEHFLTTDPGQWALYLHRVEDGMELWRLNAEEAVPPPSIQDDRVCWDYEAAFPYDDTAVVGTEYHAEVPRHWLVHPRTTALGGRIAYPLPVSGSPRSAGQGAWYTVSKDKTTLHLWQLTDAP
;
A
#
# COMPACT_ATOMS: atom_id res chain seq x y z
N MET A 1 -35.01 16.49 9.30
CA MET A 1 -35.07 15.09 8.84
C MET A 1 -34.18 15.02 7.62
N PRO A 2 -32.86 14.80 7.74
CA PRO A 2 -32.05 14.68 6.54
C PRO A 2 -32.39 13.35 5.87
N GLU A 3 -32.55 13.47 4.55
CA GLU A 3 -33.10 12.52 3.60
C GLU A 3 -32.37 11.17 3.63
N ASP A 4 -33.10 10.12 3.26
CA ASP A 4 -32.58 8.77 3.04
C ASP A 4 -31.25 8.85 2.28
N SER A 5 -30.15 8.51 2.93
CA SER A 5 -28.84 8.46 2.29
C SER A 5 -28.96 7.49 1.11
N VAL A 6 -28.78 8.00 -0.11
CA VAL A 6 -28.73 7.18 -1.31
C VAL A 6 -27.79 6.01 -1.04
N THR A 7 -28.32 4.80 -1.18
CA THR A 7 -27.59 3.57 -0.88
C THR A 7 -27.23 2.91 -2.19
N VAL A 8 -25.94 2.61 -2.37
CA VAL A 8 -25.41 1.96 -3.57
C VAL A 8 -25.10 0.51 -3.22
N ALA A 9 -25.60 -0.44 -4.02
CA ALA A 9 -25.44 -1.86 -3.72
C ALA A 9 -24.09 -2.40 -4.25
N ALA A 10 -23.31 -3.00 -3.35
CA ALA A 10 -22.19 -3.85 -3.72
C ALA A 10 -22.65 -5.29 -3.98
N ARG A 11 -22.00 -5.95 -4.93
CA ARG A 11 -22.15 -7.37 -5.24
C ARG A 11 -20.90 -8.11 -4.79
N LEU A 12 -21.07 -9.21 -4.05
CA LEU A 12 -19.98 -10.15 -3.77
C LEU A 12 -19.62 -10.90 -5.06
N VAL A 13 -18.39 -10.76 -5.51
CA VAL A 13 -17.84 -11.45 -6.69
C VAL A 13 -17.24 -12.79 -6.28
N SER A 14 -16.44 -12.79 -5.21
CA SER A 14 -15.74 -13.97 -4.74
C SER A 14 -15.40 -13.86 -3.25
N THR A 15 -15.28 -15.01 -2.59
CA THR A 15 -14.68 -15.12 -1.26
C THR A 15 -13.46 -16.01 -1.37
N VAL A 16 -12.31 -15.49 -0.93
CA VAL A 16 -11.02 -16.14 -1.08
C VAL A 16 -10.43 -16.41 0.30
N ALA A 17 -10.12 -17.67 0.58
CA ALA A 17 -9.47 -18.05 1.84
C ALA A 17 -8.02 -17.58 1.90
N ALA A 18 -7.61 -17.06 3.05
CA ALA A 18 -6.23 -16.74 3.36
C ALA A 18 -5.39 -18.04 3.35
N PRO A 19 -4.18 -18.02 2.76
CA PRO A 19 -3.36 -19.23 2.65
C PRO A 19 -2.65 -19.64 3.94
N LEU A 20 -2.55 -18.75 4.94
CA LEU A 20 -1.86 -18.96 6.22
C LEU A 20 -2.78 -18.70 7.41
N ASP A 21 -2.41 -19.27 8.57
CA ASP A 21 -3.10 -19.07 9.84
C ASP A 21 -2.95 -17.61 10.32
N PRO A 22 -4.06 -16.90 10.61
CA PRO A 22 -4.03 -15.50 11.07
C PRO A 22 -3.31 -15.29 12.41
N ALA A 23 -3.10 -16.33 13.23
CA ALA A 23 -2.31 -16.23 14.45
C ALA A 23 -0.82 -15.98 14.14
N SER A 24 -0.32 -16.54 13.04
CA SER A 24 1.10 -16.51 12.64
C SER A 24 1.34 -15.73 11.34
N ALA A 25 0.36 -14.96 10.87
CA ALA A 25 0.46 -14.20 9.64
C ALA A 25 -0.23 -12.83 9.72
N ASP A 26 0.16 -11.95 8.82
CA ASP A 26 -0.52 -10.69 8.58
C ASP A 26 -1.87 -10.92 7.88
N ALA A 27 -2.66 -9.85 7.78
CA ALA A 27 -3.88 -9.90 6.96
C ALA A 27 -3.50 -10.22 5.50
N PRO A 28 -4.27 -11.08 4.80
CA PRO A 28 -4.07 -11.30 3.38
C PRO A 28 -4.22 -9.98 2.61
N GLN A 29 -3.38 -9.81 1.59
CA GLN A 29 -3.39 -8.66 0.70
C GLN A 29 -3.54 -9.14 -0.75
N MET A 30 -4.08 -8.27 -1.60
CA MET A 30 -4.13 -8.53 -3.04
C MET A 30 -3.20 -7.56 -3.76
N LEU A 31 -2.21 -8.12 -4.45
CA LEU A 31 -1.40 -7.40 -5.41
C LEU A 31 -2.06 -7.56 -6.78
N HIS A 32 -2.10 -6.49 -7.57
CA HIS A 32 -2.72 -6.52 -8.89
C HIS A 32 -1.82 -5.86 -9.93
N SER A 33 -1.82 -6.46 -11.12
CA SER A 33 -1.19 -5.94 -12.32
C SER A 33 -2.17 -6.10 -13.49
N PRO A 34 -1.92 -5.48 -14.66
CA PRO A 34 -2.76 -5.69 -15.83
C PRO A 34 -2.99 -7.18 -16.11
N GLY A 35 -4.25 -7.62 -16.00
CA GLY A 35 -4.69 -8.98 -16.29
C GLY A 35 -4.33 -10.05 -15.23
N ARG A 36 -3.85 -9.67 -14.04
CA ARG A 36 -3.48 -10.66 -13.01
C ARG A 36 -3.62 -10.14 -11.58
N ARG A 37 -4.10 -11.00 -10.69
CA ARG A 37 -4.24 -10.74 -9.26
C ARG A 37 -3.58 -11.85 -8.45
N LEU A 38 -2.71 -11.45 -7.53
CA LEU A 38 -2.03 -12.33 -6.59
C LEU A 38 -2.57 -12.09 -5.19
N LEU A 39 -3.07 -13.14 -4.55
CA LEU A 39 -3.27 -13.17 -3.12
C LEU A 39 -1.92 -13.42 -2.44
N VAL A 40 -1.52 -12.51 -1.56
CA VAL A 40 -0.27 -12.58 -0.83
C VAL A 40 -0.55 -12.54 0.67
N GLN A 41 0.12 -13.39 1.44
CA GLN A 41 0.04 -13.34 2.89
C GLN A 41 1.41 -13.63 3.51
N ARG A 42 1.85 -12.71 4.36
CA ARG A 42 3.13 -12.75 5.04
C ARG A 42 3.00 -13.44 6.40
N GLY A 43 3.69 -14.57 6.57
CA GLY A 43 3.84 -15.27 7.85
C GLY A 43 5.20 -15.01 8.50
N ASP A 44 5.43 -15.55 9.70
CA ASP A 44 6.74 -15.42 10.36
C ASP A 44 7.87 -16.13 9.62
N THR A 45 7.60 -17.28 9.01
CA THR A 45 8.63 -18.12 8.38
C THR A 45 8.54 -18.18 6.87
N GLU A 46 7.47 -17.66 6.29
CA GLU A 46 7.22 -17.73 4.86
C GLU A 46 6.36 -16.57 4.34
N LEU A 47 6.33 -16.44 3.01
CA LEU A 47 5.34 -15.70 2.26
C LEU A 47 4.57 -16.69 1.39
N ALA A 48 3.24 -16.69 1.49
CA ALA A 48 2.38 -17.48 0.62
C ALA A 48 1.78 -16.61 -0.49
N VAL A 49 1.85 -17.09 -1.72
CA VAL A 49 1.36 -16.41 -2.92
C VAL A 49 0.44 -17.34 -3.70
N ARG A 50 -0.76 -16.87 -4.04
CA ARG A 50 -1.71 -17.59 -4.88
C ARG A 50 -2.17 -16.71 -6.02
N ASP A 51 -2.04 -17.22 -7.23
CA ASP A 51 -2.66 -16.62 -8.41
C ASP A 51 -4.19 -16.85 -8.36
N LEU A 52 -4.98 -15.78 -8.41
CA LEU A 52 -6.44 -15.86 -8.38
C LEU A 52 -7.06 -15.93 -9.77
N ASP A 53 -6.31 -15.57 -10.80
CA ASP A 53 -6.76 -15.63 -12.20
C ASP A 53 -6.26 -16.91 -12.90
N GLY A 54 -5.37 -17.66 -12.25
CA GLY A 54 -4.88 -18.97 -12.67
C GLY A 54 -5.34 -20.14 -11.79
N GLU A 55 -5.06 -21.36 -12.25
CA GLU A 55 -5.36 -22.63 -11.54
C GLU A 55 -4.14 -23.16 -10.74
N GLY A 56 -3.14 -22.30 -10.51
CA GLY A 56 -1.87 -22.69 -9.91
C GLY A 56 -1.96 -22.98 -8.39
N PRO A 57 -1.09 -23.86 -7.85
CA PRO A 57 -0.99 -24.05 -6.41
C PRO A 57 -0.45 -22.80 -5.71
N VAL A 58 -0.62 -22.75 -4.39
CA VAL A 58 0.03 -21.72 -3.55
C VAL A 58 1.55 -21.90 -3.63
N VAL A 59 2.24 -20.87 -4.11
CA VAL A 59 3.71 -20.77 -4.08
C VAL A 59 4.13 -20.23 -2.72
N ARG A 60 5.21 -20.78 -2.16
CA ARG A 60 5.74 -20.38 -0.87
C ARG A 60 7.18 -19.91 -1.03
N PHE A 61 7.52 -18.81 -0.37
CA PHE A 61 8.86 -18.27 -0.30
C PHE A 61 9.34 -18.31 1.14
N PRO A 62 10.45 -18.99 1.44
CA PRO A 62 11.06 -18.93 2.77
C PRO A 62 11.40 -17.49 3.15
N ALA A 63 11.00 -17.11 4.35
CA ALA A 63 11.22 -15.77 4.85
C ALA A 63 12.65 -15.61 5.39
N PRO A 64 13.36 -14.54 5.04
CA PRO A 64 14.69 -14.29 5.59
C PRO A 64 14.67 -13.79 7.04
N TRP A 65 13.52 -13.30 7.52
CA TRP A 65 13.27 -12.82 8.90
C TRP A 65 11.77 -12.94 9.25
N PRO A 66 11.34 -12.78 10.52
CA PRO A 66 9.94 -12.76 10.92
C PRO A 66 9.12 -11.60 10.32
N ARG A 67 7.78 -11.72 10.28
CA ARG A 67 6.88 -10.70 9.67
C ARG A 67 6.89 -9.35 10.38
N ARG A 68 7.26 -9.33 11.67
CA ARG A 68 7.43 -8.10 12.44
C ARG A 68 8.53 -7.17 11.91
N TYR A 69 9.34 -7.66 10.97
CA TYR A 69 10.39 -6.88 10.32
C TYR A 69 10.06 -6.68 8.85
N GLY A 70 9.71 -5.45 8.53
CA GLY A 70 9.70 -4.91 7.21
C GLY A 70 8.47 -5.25 6.41
N SER A 71 8.48 -4.81 5.17
CA SER A 71 7.43 -5.09 4.20
C SER A 71 7.87 -6.15 3.17
N VAL A 72 6.93 -6.60 2.36
CA VAL A 72 7.16 -7.61 1.34
C VAL A 72 6.35 -7.30 0.10
N THR A 73 6.92 -7.61 -1.07
CA THR A 73 6.22 -7.55 -2.35
C THR A 73 6.61 -8.74 -3.22
N VAL A 74 5.86 -8.98 -4.29
CA VAL A 74 6.05 -10.13 -5.20
C VAL A 74 6.04 -9.63 -6.63
N SER A 75 6.88 -10.21 -7.48
CA SER A 75 6.86 -9.92 -8.92
C SER A 75 5.46 -10.19 -9.50
N PRO A 76 5.02 -9.45 -10.53
CA PRO A 76 3.74 -9.73 -11.21
C PRO A 76 3.67 -11.16 -11.77
N THR A 77 4.82 -11.77 -12.05
CA THR A 77 4.96 -13.17 -12.47
C THR A 77 4.76 -14.17 -11.33
N GLY A 78 4.89 -13.76 -10.06
CA GLY A 78 4.69 -14.60 -8.88
C GLY A 78 5.88 -15.52 -8.57
N ASP A 79 7.06 -15.26 -9.16
CA ASP A 79 8.24 -16.14 -9.09
C ASP A 79 9.40 -15.57 -8.24
N VAL A 80 9.31 -14.30 -7.83
CA VAL A 80 10.28 -13.61 -6.96
C VAL A 80 9.53 -12.89 -5.86
N ALA A 81 9.99 -13.07 -4.62
CA ALA A 81 9.56 -12.27 -3.48
C ALA A 81 10.70 -11.33 -3.06
N VAL A 82 10.37 -10.08 -2.79
CA VAL A 82 11.31 -9.08 -2.26
C VAL A 82 10.88 -8.72 -0.86
N PHE A 83 11.78 -8.94 0.10
CA PHE A 83 11.59 -8.57 1.50
C PHE A 83 12.41 -7.30 1.79
N ALA A 84 11.74 -6.23 2.19
CA ALA A 84 12.35 -4.97 2.60
C ALA A 84 12.43 -4.94 4.13
N GLY A 85 13.54 -5.43 4.70
CA GLY A 85 13.71 -5.64 6.15
C GLY A 85 14.39 -4.49 6.86
N VAL A 86 15.04 -4.80 7.98
CA VAL A 86 15.73 -3.83 8.86
C VAL A 86 17.02 -3.28 8.24
N HIS A 87 17.78 -4.15 7.58
CA HIS A 87 19.14 -3.84 7.09
C HIS A 87 19.42 -4.35 5.67
N ALA A 88 18.41 -4.97 5.06
CA ALA A 88 18.55 -5.57 3.75
C ALA A 88 17.22 -5.54 3.00
N LEU A 89 17.32 -5.17 1.73
CA LEU A 89 16.35 -5.52 0.71
C LEU A 89 16.82 -6.82 0.06
N ARG A 90 16.04 -7.89 0.16
CA ARG A 90 16.45 -9.22 -0.30
C ARG A 90 15.42 -9.82 -1.25
N ALA A 91 15.86 -10.15 -2.46
CA ALA A 91 15.07 -10.95 -3.38
C ALA A 91 15.38 -12.44 -3.22
N VAL A 92 14.32 -13.24 -3.10
CA VAL A 92 14.41 -14.70 -3.00
C VAL A 92 13.47 -15.37 -3.99
N ASP A 93 13.85 -16.56 -4.43
CA ASP A 93 12.94 -17.45 -5.13
C ASP A 93 12.16 -18.36 -4.16
N SER A 94 11.27 -19.19 -4.72
CA SER A 94 10.44 -20.13 -3.94
C SER A 94 11.23 -21.25 -3.25
N THR A 95 12.51 -21.46 -3.60
CA THR A 95 13.40 -22.37 -2.88
C THR A 95 14.05 -21.71 -1.66
N GLY A 96 13.94 -20.38 -1.55
CA GLY A 96 14.61 -19.57 -0.54
C GLY A 96 16.02 -19.14 -0.95
N ALA A 97 16.44 -19.44 -2.19
CA ALA A 97 17.73 -18.98 -2.69
C ALA A 97 17.69 -17.46 -2.89
N VAL A 98 18.71 -16.78 -2.37
CA VAL A 98 18.88 -15.34 -2.54
C VAL A 98 19.32 -15.07 -3.98
N ARG A 99 18.51 -14.33 -4.74
CA ARG A 99 18.86 -13.90 -6.10
C ARG A 99 19.82 -12.72 -6.04
N TRP A 100 19.53 -11.76 -5.17
CA TRP A 100 20.36 -10.60 -4.90
C TRP A 100 19.95 -9.96 -3.56
N GLU A 101 20.82 -9.08 -3.06
CA GLU A 101 20.60 -8.36 -1.81
C GLU A 101 21.25 -6.97 -1.86
N ILE A 102 20.51 -5.96 -1.40
CA ILE A 102 21.00 -4.59 -1.21
C ILE A 102 20.97 -4.27 0.28
N ARG A 103 22.12 -3.82 0.82
CA ARG A 103 22.25 -3.45 2.23
C ARG A 103 21.96 -1.98 2.45
N HIS A 104 21.28 -1.70 3.55
CA HIS A 104 20.87 -0.36 3.92
C HIS A 104 21.03 -0.12 5.43
N GLY A 105 21.00 1.15 5.82
CA GLY A 105 21.12 1.59 7.21
C GLY A 105 19.90 1.25 8.05
N CYS A 106 20.07 1.30 9.37
CA CYS A 106 19.03 1.14 10.39
C CYS A 106 18.20 2.41 10.50
N TRP A 107 16.86 2.36 10.53
CA TRP A 107 16.09 3.58 10.84
C TRP A 107 16.16 4.01 12.31
N SER A 108 16.54 3.11 13.22
CA SER A 108 16.86 3.45 14.61
C SER A 108 18.27 4.06 14.74
N ALA A 109 18.56 5.08 13.93
CA ALA A 109 19.87 5.71 13.77
C ALA A 109 20.50 6.23 15.06
N ALA A 110 19.65 6.71 15.98
CA ALA A 110 20.07 7.18 17.30
C ALA A 110 20.75 6.09 18.14
N VAL A 111 20.45 4.81 17.83
CA VAL A 111 20.92 3.65 18.59
C VAL A 111 21.82 2.75 17.74
N CYS A 112 21.61 2.70 16.42
CA CYS A 112 22.36 1.85 15.50
C CYS A 112 22.86 2.65 14.29
N THR A 113 24.15 2.95 14.29
CA THR A 113 24.88 3.53 13.15
C THR A 113 25.74 2.51 12.41
N VAL A 114 25.74 1.25 12.87
CA VAL A 114 26.57 0.18 12.35
C VAL A 114 25.89 -0.52 11.19
N ALA A 115 26.65 -0.83 10.14
CA ALA A 115 26.19 -1.69 9.07
C ALA A 115 26.23 -3.16 9.55
N HIS A 116 25.08 -3.84 9.52
CA HIS A 116 24.95 -5.24 9.91
C HIS A 116 25.09 -6.18 8.70
N ALA A 117 25.86 -7.25 8.86
CA ALA A 117 26.12 -8.22 7.79
C ALA A 117 25.03 -9.30 7.72
N SER A 118 24.26 -9.53 8.80
CA SER A 118 23.23 -10.56 8.85
C SER A 118 22.13 -10.25 9.86
N PHE A 119 20.94 -10.83 9.65
CA PHE A 119 19.82 -10.74 10.58
C PHE A 119 20.14 -11.31 11.97
N ALA A 120 21.00 -12.33 12.04
CA ALA A 120 21.36 -12.99 13.30
C ALA A 120 22.03 -12.05 14.32
N GLU A 121 22.63 -10.94 13.86
CA GLU A 121 23.27 -9.95 14.74
C GLU A 121 22.29 -9.14 15.59
N TYR A 122 21.03 -9.02 15.16
CA TYR A 122 20.02 -8.15 15.79
C TYR A 122 18.65 -8.83 15.95
N ALA A 123 18.58 -10.15 15.75
CA ALA A 123 17.32 -10.91 15.78
C ALA A 123 16.53 -10.76 17.10
N ASP A 124 17.26 -10.61 18.21
CA ASP A 124 16.73 -10.46 19.57
C ASP A 124 17.02 -9.07 20.17
N ASP A 125 17.50 -8.11 19.37
CA ASP A 125 17.76 -6.75 19.84
C ASP A 125 16.50 -5.89 19.73
N HIS A 126 15.98 -5.48 20.88
CA HIS A 126 14.80 -4.62 20.97
C HIS A 126 15.02 -3.21 20.37
N HIS A 127 16.26 -2.76 20.21
CA HIS A 127 16.59 -1.46 19.63
C HIS A 127 16.39 -1.44 18.11
N HIS A 128 16.18 -2.61 17.49
CA HIS A 128 15.90 -2.76 16.06
C HIS A 128 14.43 -3.06 15.77
N GLY A 129 13.54 -2.91 16.77
CA GLY A 129 12.10 -3.19 16.61
C GLY A 129 11.33 -2.20 15.71
N HIS A 130 11.94 -1.07 15.37
CA HIS A 130 11.37 -0.02 14.49
C HIS A 130 12.40 0.43 13.45
N ALA A 131 13.26 -0.48 13.03
CA ALA A 131 14.41 -0.17 12.18
C ALA A 131 14.17 -0.52 10.71
N ASP A 132 12.95 -0.93 10.38
CA ASP A 132 12.43 -1.47 9.13
C ASP A 132 11.37 -0.54 8.49
N SER A 133 11.61 0.77 8.48
CA SER A 133 10.68 1.77 7.93
C SER A 133 10.60 1.76 6.38
N GLY A 134 11.47 1.01 5.72
CA GLY A 134 11.55 0.94 4.27
C GLY A 134 10.43 0.12 3.62
N SER A 135 10.28 0.30 2.31
CA SER A 135 9.32 -0.46 1.51
C SER A 135 9.82 -0.72 0.10
N ALA A 136 9.17 -1.65 -0.60
CA ALA A 136 9.42 -1.89 -2.01
C ALA A 136 8.15 -2.30 -2.76
N ALA A 137 8.08 -1.95 -4.04
CA ALA A 137 7.03 -2.39 -4.95
C ALA A 137 7.56 -2.57 -6.38
N PHE A 138 7.02 -3.58 -7.06
CA PHE A 138 7.26 -3.76 -8.49
C PHE A 138 6.43 -2.77 -9.31
N SER A 139 6.97 -2.35 -10.45
CA SER A 139 6.15 -1.79 -11.52
C SER A 139 5.13 -2.82 -12.02
N PRO A 140 4.00 -2.40 -12.63
CA PRO A 140 2.98 -3.34 -13.08
C PRO A 140 3.46 -4.36 -14.13
N ASP A 141 4.49 -4.00 -14.91
CA ASP A 141 5.11 -4.89 -15.89
C ASP A 141 6.26 -5.75 -15.32
N GLY A 142 6.60 -5.54 -14.04
CA GLY A 142 7.61 -6.30 -13.32
C GLY A 142 9.05 -6.02 -13.74
N LYS A 143 9.30 -5.04 -14.62
CA LYS A 143 10.65 -4.72 -15.11
C LYS A 143 11.42 -3.80 -14.18
N LEU A 144 10.74 -3.11 -13.28
CA LEU A 144 11.36 -2.21 -12.31
C LEU A 144 10.92 -2.60 -10.92
N LEU A 145 11.84 -2.46 -9.98
CA LEU A 145 11.56 -2.49 -8.56
C LEU A 145 11.89 -1.12 -7.98
N TRP A 146 10.91 -0.52 -7.33
CA TRP A 146 11.09 0.72 -6.58
C TRP A 146 11.30 0.37 -5.11
N ALA A 147 12.27 0.99 -4.45
CA ALA A 147 12.56 0.70 -3.05
C ALA A 147 12.89 1.98 -2.27
N HIS A 148 12.25 2.17 -1.13
CA HIS A 148 12.58 3.22 -0.17
C HIS A 148 13.50 2.62 0.89
N ILE A 149 14.75 3.08 0.92
CA ILE A 149 15.78 2.58 1.82
C ILE A 149 16.45 3.72 2.59
N ARG A 150 17.18 3.41 3.65
CA ARG A 150 18.10 4.35 4.29
C ARG A 150 19.53 4.08 3.85
N ASN A 151 20.26 5.07 3.37
CA ASN A 151 21.65 4.86 2.96
C ASN A 151 22.52 4.41 4.15
N CYS A 152 23.47 3.50 3.92
CA CYS A 152 24.43 3.01 4.91
C CYS A 152 25.77 3.77 4.89
N THR A 153 25.95 4.74 3.98
CA THR A 153 27.21 5.45 3.74
C THR A 153 27.08 6.96 4.02
N GLY A 154 28.06 7.53 4.73
CA GLY A 154 28.10 8.95 5.07
C GLY A 154 27.86 9.24 6.57
N HIS A 155 28.15 10.48 6.99
CA HIS A 155 27.86 10.93 8.37
C HIS A 155 26.37 11.26 8.55
N ASP A 156 25.68 11.61 7.46
CA ASP A 156 24.24 11.82 7.39
C ASP A 156 23.64 10.69 6.54
N ALA A 157 23.23 9.61 7.21
CA ALA A 157 22.56 8.48 6.55
C ALA A 157 21.13 8.89 6.23
N ASP A 158 20.96 9.45 5.03
CA ASP A 158 19.70 9.94 4.47
C ASP A 158 18.84 8.80 3.90
N GLU A 159 17.55 9.06 3.81
CA GLU A 159 16.60 8.20 3.09
C GLU A 159 16.73 8.41 1.58
N GLU A 160 16.66 7.30 0.85
CA GLU A 160 16.82 7.23 -0.60
C GLU A 160 15.66 6.44 -1.21
N TRP A 161 15.20 6.90 -2.37
CA TRP A 161 14.31 6.17 -3.25
C TRP A 161 15.09 5.62 -4.44
N LEU A 162 15.12 4.30 -4.56
CA LEU A 162 15.86 3.59 -5.59
C LEU A 162 14.93 3.05 -6.66
N ILE A 163 15.48 2.95 -7.88
CA ILE A 163 14.95 2.11 -8.95
C ILE A 163 15.99 1.03 -9.23
N ILE A 164 15.55 -0.22 -9.23
CA ILE A 164 16.38 -1.41 -9.26
C ILE A 164 15.91 -2.30 -10.41
N ASP A 165 16.86 -2.89 -11.14
CA ASP A 165 16.57 -4.01 -12.04
C ASP A 165 16.29 -5.26 -11.19
N PRO A 166 15.05 -5.79 -11.22
CA PRO A 166 14.69 -6.93 -10.38
C PRO A 166 15.37 -8.23 -10.78
N ALA A 167 15.99 -8.33 -11.97
CA ALA A 167 16.64 -9.54 -12.43
C ALA A 167 17.91 -9.86 -11.62
N ASP A 168 18.71 -8.83 -11.32
CA ASP A 168 20.03 -8.99 -10.69
C ASP A 168 20.30 -8.03 -9.51
N GLY A 169 19.37 -7.13 -9.20
CA GLY A 169 19.49 -6.18 -8.10
C GLY A 169 20.35 -4.96 -8.44
N THR A 170 20.66 -4.72 -9.72
CA THR A 170 21.40 -3.53 -10.15
C THR A 170 20.59 -2.27 -9.85
N VAL A 171 21.16 -1.34 -9.07
CA VAL A 171 20.56 -0.03 -8.83
C VAL A 171 20.73 0.83 -10.08
N LEU A 172 19.62 1.14 -10.75
CA LEU A 172 19.57 1.95 -11.98
C LEU A 172 19.68 3.44 -11.67
N THR A 173 18.99 3.90 -10.64
CA THR A 173 19.07 5.30 -10.18
C THR A 173 18.67 5.43 -8.71
N ARG A 174 18.99 6.58 -8.11
CA ARG A 174 18.70 6.91 -6.72
C ARG A 174 18.34 8.38 -6.58
N ALA A 175 17.45 8.70 -5.64
CA ALA A 175 17.14 10.07 -5.27
C ALA A 175 17.01 10.17 -3.75
N ALA A 176 17.65 11.18 -3.14
CA ALA A 176 17.44 11.48 -1.73
C ALA A 176 16.00 11.98 -1.53
N THR A 177 15.28 11.39 -0.58
CA THR A 177 13.88 11.75 -0.30
C THR A 177 13.76 12.96 0.62
N MET A 178 14.83 13.27 1.37
CA MET A 178 14.87 14.30 2.41
C MET A 178 13.78 14.07 3.48
N THR A 179 13.56 12.81 3.84
CA THR A 179 12.56 12.35 4.81
C THR A 179 13.20 11.67 6.02
N VAL A 180 12.41 11.54 7.09
CA VAL A 180 12.74 10.71 8.26
C VAL A 180 11.54 9.83 8.60
N GLY A 181 11.32 8.81 7.78
CA GLY A 181 10.22 7.87 7.86
C GLY A 181 10.31 6.87 9.03
N SER A 182 9.19 6.70 9.72
CA SER A 182 8.87 5.56 10.60
C SER A 182 8.17 4.39 9.88
N GLY A 183 7.90 4.57 8.57
CA GLY A 183 7.29 3.59 7.69
C GLY A 183 7.15 4.16 6.28
N SER A 184 6.84 3.31 5.30
CA SER A 184 6.56 3.78 3.95
C SER A 184 5.71 2.79 3.15
N ILE A 185 4.95 3.31 2.20
CA ILE A 185 4.02 2.51 1.38
C ILE A 185 4.08 3.00 -0.07
N HIS A 186 4.33 2.08 -1.00
CA HIS A 186 4.32 2.33 -2.44
C HIS A 186 2.94 2.12 -3.07
N PHE A 187 2.61 2.93 -4.07
CA PHE A 187 1.37 2.89 -4.84
C PHE A 187 1.70 2.85 -6.33
N PRO A 188 1.65 1.66 -6.97
CA PRO A 188 1.97 1.52 -8.38
C PRO A 188 1.04 2.29 -9.29
N HIS A 189 1.61 3.00 -10.25
CA HIS A 189 0.89 3.62 -11.35
C HIS A 189 0.82 2.66 -12.55
N PRO A 190 -0.25 2.70 -13.39
CA PRO A 190 -0.36 1.83 -14.57
C PRO A 190 0.80 1.94 -15.58
N ASP A 191 1.34 3.15 -15.78
CA ASP A 191 2.63 3.37 -16.43
C ASP A 191 3.78 3.01 -15.46
N PRO A 192 4.63 2.02 -15.79
CA PRO A 192 5.79 1.60 -14.99
C PRO A 192 6.78 2.70 -14.62
N ALA A 193 6.82 3.80 -15.39
CA ALA A 193 7.70 4.93 -15.13
C ALA A 193 7.32 5.75 -13.90
N TYR A 194 6.10 5.56 -13.37
CA TYR A 194 5.60 6.29 -12.21
C TYR A 194 5.37 5.39 -11.00
N MET A 195 5.54 5.98 -9.82
CA MET A 195 5.26 5.32 -8.55
C MET A 195 4.89 6.39 -7.52
N GLY A 196 3.86 6.15 -6.73
CA GLY A 196 3.58 6.93 -5.54
C GLY A 196 4.27 6.33 -4.31
N LEU A 197 4.68 7.17 -3.38
CA LEU A 197 5.24 6.76 -2.09
C LEU A 197 4.67 7.66 -1.00
N THR A 198 4.04 7.07 0.00
CA THR A 198 3.81 7.77 1.28
C THR A 198 4.94 7.42 2.23
N VAL A 199 5.58 8.42 2.82
CA VAL A 199 6.51 8.22 3.94
C VAL A 199 5.78 8.61 5.23
N LEU A 200 5.70 7.66 6.16
CA LEU A 200 5.02 7.86 7.43
C LEU A 200 6.01 8.47 8.42
N GLU A 201 5.99 9.79 8.61
CA GLU A 201 6.93 10.49 9.52
C GLU A 201 6.38 10.63 10.95
N GLY A 202 5.18 10.11 11.21
CA GLY A 202 4.41 10.38 12.43
C GLY A 202 3.28 11.37 12.16
N GLU A 203 2.69 11.93 13.23
CA GLU A 203 1.40 12.61 13.17
C GLU A 203 1.39 13.96 12.42
N GLU A 204 2.55 14.60 12.19
CA GLU A 204 2.54 16.01 11.76
C GLU A 204 3.29 16.35 10.45
N ASN A 205 3.97 15.42 9.77
CA ASN A 205 4.76 15.78 8.57
C ASN A 205 4.84 14.70 7.48
N SER A 206 3.95 13.70 7.46
CA SER A 206 4.02 12.64 6.43
C SER A 206 3.90 13.24 5.01
N PRO A 207 4.88 13.03 4.11
CA PRO A 207 4.77 13.48 2.74
C PRO A 207 4.34 12.35 1.78
N VAL A 208 3.67 12.76 0.71
CA VAL A 208 3.58 11.98 -0.53
C VAL A 208 4.70 12.40 -1.47
N LEU A 209 5.45 11.43 -1.98
CA LEU A 209 6.39 11.59 -3.07
C LEU A 209 5.80 10.93 -4.33
N TRP A 210 5.59 11.72 -5.38
CA TRP A 210 5.12 11.23 -6.67
C TRP A 210 6.27 11.15 -7.66
N GLY A 211 6.80 9.94 -7.85
CA GLY A 211 8.01 9.66 -8.61
C GLY A 211 7.76 9.41 -10.09
N HIS A 212 8.71 9.86 -10.91
CA HIS A 212 8.79 9.61 -12.35
C HIS A 212 10.23 9.26 -12.74
N TRP A 213 10.39 8.22 -13.54
CA TRP A 213 11.65 7.79 -14.12
C TRP A 213 11.66 7.96 -15.64
N ASP A 214 12.59 8.78 -16.13
CA ASP A 214 12.74 9.05 -17.57
C ASP A 214 13.63 8.03 -18.31
N GLY A 215 14.09 6.98 -17.62
CA GLY A 215 15.05 6.00 -18.12
C GLY A 215 16.50 6.25 -17.65
N GLU A 216 16.78 7.42 -17.08
CA GLU A 216 18.11 7.78 -16.56
C GLU A 216 18.02 8.31 -15.12
N LYS A 217 17.08 9.21 -14.85
CA LYS A 217 16.94 9.92 -13.58
C LYS A 217 15.57 9.72 -12.97
N LEU A 218 15.57 9.47 -11.66
CA LEU A 218 14.37 9.57 -10.83
C LEU A 218 14.19 11.03 -10.38
N THR A 219 13.03 11.60 -10.68
CA THR A 219 12.55 12.87 -10.13
C THR A 219 11.21 12.65 -9.45
N PHE A 220 10.87 13.46 -8.44
CA PHE A 220 9.56 13.38 -7.81
C PHE A 220 9.03 14.75 -7.43
N GLN A 221 7.70 14.85 -7.39
CA GLN A 221 6.99 15.94 -6.74
C GLN A 221 6.71 15.56 -5.28
N ARG A 222 6.69 16.55 -4.39
CA ARG A 222 6.47 16.35 -2.96
C ARG A 222 5.23 17.12 -2.52
N PHE A 223 4.35 16.42 -1.82
CA PHE A 223 3.13 16.96 -1.20
C PHE A 223 3.30 16.78 0.32
N GLU A 224 3.40 17.90 1.03
CA GLU A 224 3.57 17.88 2.48
C GLU A 224 2.22 17.67 3.17
N GLU A 225 2.25 17.01 4.33
CA GLU A 225 1.05 16.76 5.14
C GLU A 225 -0.06 16.03 4.37
N GLU A 226 0.35 15.03 3.57
CA GLU A 226 -0.56 14.19 2.80
C GLU A 226 -0.20 12.70 2.91
N VAL A 227 -1.22 11.86 2.79
CA VAL A 227 -1.14 10.40 2.76
C VAL A 227 -1.83 9.91 1.50
N LEU A 228 -1.09 9.18 0.66
CA LEU A 228 -1.61 8.62 -0.59
C LEU A 228 -2.53 7.44 -0.28
N LEU A 229 -3.70 7.41 -0.91
CA LEU A 229 -4.72 6.40 -0.68
C LEU A 229 -4.87 5.43 -1.86
N ALA A 230 -4.90 5.98 -3.08
CA ALA A 230 -5.08 5.17 -4.29
C ALA A 230 -4.71 5.94 -5.56
N VAL A 231 -4.39 5.21 -6.62
CA VAL A 231 -4.20 5.71 -8.00
C VAL A 231 -5.31 5.15 -8.89
N SER A 232 -5.87 5.99 -9.76
CA SER A 232 -6.93 5.61 -10.69
C SER A 232 -6.45 4.58 -11.74
N PRO A 233 -7.32 3.69 -12.26
CA PRO A 233 -6.95 2.67 -13.25
C PRO A 233 -6.34 3.21 -14.54
N SER A 234 -6.75 4.40 -14.99
CA SER A 234 -6.14 5.08 -16.14
C SER A 234 -4.78 5.69 -15.82
N GLY A 235 -4.49 5.95 -14.54
CA GLY A 235 -3.32 6.70 -14.12
C GLY A 235 -3.46 8.21 -14.29
N GLU A 236 -4.66 8.74 -14.56
CA GLU A 236 -4.83 10.20 -14.73
C GLU A 236 -4.90 10.94 -13.39
N HIS A 237 -5.31 10.24 -12.32
CA HIS A 237 -5.57 10.81 -11.01
C HIS A 237 -5.04 9.95 -9.86
N PHE A 238 -4.74 10.60 -8.75
CA PHE A 238 -4.52 9.95 -7.46
C PHE A 238 -5.28 10.66 -6.34
N LEU A 239 -5.59 9.90 -5.29
CA LEU A 239 -6.38 10.36 -4.14
C LEU A 239 -5.49 10.37 -2.89
N THR A 240 -5.52 11.46 -2.13
CA THR A 240 -4.83 11.60 -0.85
C THR A 240 -5.79 12.03 0.26
N THR A 241 -5.32 11.97 1.50
CA THR A 241 -5.93 12.61 2.66
C THR A 241 -4.86 13.26 3.53
N ASP A 242 -5.23 14.22 4.37
CA ASP A 242 -4.30 14.79 5.34
C ASP A 242 -4.12 13.83 6.56
N PRO A 243 -3.03 13.96 7.34
CA PRO A 243 -2.82 13.20 8.58
C PRO A 243 -3.92 13.35 9.63
N GLY A 244 -4.75 14.39 9.53
CA GLY A 244 -5.92 14.54 10.37
C GLY A 244 -7.15 13.79 9.85
N GLN A 245 -7.08 13.23 8.65
CA GLN A 245 -8.16 12.53 7.97
C GLN A 245 -9.38 13.43 7.73
N TRP A 246 -9.17 14.75 7.64
CA TRP A 246 -10.25 15.74 7.57
C TRP A 246 -10.84 15.88 6.18
N ALA A 247 -10.02 15.75 5.14
CA ALA A 247 -10.48 15.88 3.77
C ALA A 247 -9.83 14.84 2.84
N LEU A 248 -10.55 14.52 1.77
CA LEU A 248 -10.00 13.85 0.60
C LEU A 248 -9.57 14.89 -0.42
N TYR A 249 -8.45 14.66 -1.08
CA TYR A 249 -7.94 15.49 -2.16
C TYR A 249 -7.74 14.63 -3.39
N LEU A 250 -8.25 15.10 -4.54
CA LEU A 250 -7.96 14.47 -5.82
C LEU A 250 -6.94 15.32 -6.56
N HIS A 251 -5.86 14.67 -7.01
CA HIS A 251 -4.81 15.31 -7.77
C HIS A 251 -4.75 14.76 -9.18
N ARG A 252 -4.35 15.61 -10.13
CA ARG A 252 -3.94 15.18 -11.46
C ARG A 252 -2.52 14.62 -11.40
N VAL A 253 -2.29 13.47 -12.04
CA VAL A 253 -0.98 12.80 -12.05
C VAL A 253 0.11 13.61 -12.78
N GLU A 254 -0.24 14.30 -13.87
CA GLU A 254 0.73 15.01 -14.73
C GLU A 254 1.54 16.07 -13.99
N ASP A 255 0.89 16.86 -13.14
CA ASP A 255 1.47 18.04 -12.51
C ASP A 255 1.16 18.18 -11.01
N GLY A 256 0.51 17.18 -10.42
CA GLY A 256 0.16 17.16 -9.00
C GLY A 256 -0.95 18.12 -8.61
N MET A 257 -1.55 18.83 -9.57
CA MET A 257 -2.55 19.86 -9.28
C MET A 257 -3.74 19.26 -8.53
N GLU A 258 -4.05 19.82 -7.37
CA GLU A 258 -5.31 19.54 -6.67
C GLU A 258 -6.48 19.98 -7.56
N LEU A 259 -7.33 19.01 -7.91
CA LEU A 259 -8.52 19.22 -8.73
C LEU A 259 -9.74 19.51 -7.85
N TRP A 260 -9.82 18.86 -6.69
CA TRP A 260 -10.86 19.14 -5.70
C TRP A 260 -10.51 18.60 -4.32
N ARG A 261 -11.27 19.08 -3.34
CA ARG A 261 -11.25 18.70 -1.93
C ARG A 261 -12.65 18.36 -1.41
N LEU A 262 -12.78 17.30 -0.60
CA LEU A 262 -14.04 16.88 0.03
C LEU A 262 -13.85 16.70 1.54
N ASN A 263 -14.41 17.60 2.34
CA ASN A 263 -14.32 17.54 3.80
C ASN A 263 -15.25 16.44 4.36
N ALA A 264 -14.75 15.65 5.31
CA ALA A 264 -15.49 14.55 5.91
C ALA A 264 -16.74 15.03 6.66
N GLU A 265 -16.60 16.07 7.49
CA GLU A 265 -17.67 16.64 8.32
C GLU A 265 -18.82 17.22 7.49
N GLU A 266 -18.52 17.75 6.29
CA GLU A 266 -19.51 18.35 5.40
C GLU A 266 -20.18 17.30 4.50
N ALA A 267 -19.41 16.30 4.06
CA ALA A 267 -19.87 15.34 3.07
C ALA A 267 -20.68 14.20 3.70
N VAL A 268 -20.26 13.72 4.87
CA VAL A 268 -20.75 12.47 5.43
C VAL A 268 -21.59 12.73 6.69
N PRO A 269 -22.77 12.09 6.84
CA PRO A 269 -23.57 12.20 8.05
C PRO A 269 -22.77 11.81 9.30
N PRO A 270 -22.95 12.52 10.43
CA PRO A 270 -22.21 12.25 11.65
C PRO A 270 -22.43 10.81 12.15
N PRO A 271 -21.47 10.24 12.90
CA PRO A 271 -21.64 8.95 13.52
C PRO A 271 -22.87 8.92 14.42
N SER A 272 -23.38 7.71 14.67
CA SER A 272 -24.46 7.50 15.63
C SER A 272 -24.06 7.77 17.09
N ILE A 273 -22.74 7.85 17.36
CA ILE A 273 -22.18 8.16 18.68
C ILE A 273 -21.82 9.64 18.69
N GLN A 274 -22.42 10.39 19.62
CA GLN A 274 -22.53 11.85 19.57
C GLN A 274 -21.22 12.64 19.81
N ASP A 275 -20.09 11.95 20.05
CA ASP A 275 -18.81 12.56 20.45
C ASP A 275 -17.65 12.18 19.51
N ASP A 276 -17.90 11.41 18.45
CA ASP A 276 -16.89 11.08 17.43
C ASP A 276 -17.00 12.04 16.23
N ARG A 277 -15.86 12.55 15.78
CA ARG A 277 -15.77 13.31 14.52
C ARG A 277 -15.72 12.35 13.34
N VAL A 278 -16.29 12.76 12.21
CA VAL A 278 -16.14 12.00 10.96
C VAL A 278 -14.74 12.23 10.41
N CYS A 279 -14.02 11.15 10.17
CA CYS A 279 -12.70 11.13 9.53
C CYS A 279 -12.73 10.16 8.35
N TRP A 280 -12.05 10.50 7.25
CA TRP A 280 -11.79 9.57 6.13
C TRP A 280 -10.81 8.47 6.56
N ASP A 281 -10.82 7.31 5.92
CA ASP A 281 -9.82 6.26 6.20
C ASP A 281 -8.50 6.53 5.48
N TYR A 282 -7.41 5.95 6.00
CA TYR A 282 -6.10 5.89 5.33
C TYR A 282 -6.01 4.86 4.21
N GLU A 283 -7.13 4.28 3.80
CA GLU A 283 -7.20 3.38 2.65
C GLU A 283 -8.42 3.70 1.79
N ALA A 284 -8.22 3.61 0.47
CA ALA A 284 -9.26 3.74 -0.53
C ALA A 284 -9.00 2.79 -1.70
N ALA A 285 -9.99 2.68 -2.58
CA ALA A 285 -9.86 1.94 -3.82
C ALA A 285 -10.46 2.73 -4.99
N PHE A 286 -9.78 2.71 -6.14
CA PHE A 286 -10.38 3.10 -7.42
C PHE A 286 -10.75 1.84 -8.23
N PRO A 287 -11.98 1.32 -8.10
CA PRO A 287 -12.44 0.30 -9.05
C PRO A 287 -12.60 0.87 -10.47
N TYR A 288 -12.93 2.16 -10.64
CA TYR A 288 -13.13 2.80 -11.94
C TYR A 288 -12.54 4.22 -11.95
N ASP A 289 -12.27 4.79 -13.12
CA ASP A 289 -11.70 6.16 -13.22
C ASP A 289 -12.65 7.27 -12.73
N ASP A 290 -13.94 7.01 -12.75
CA ASP A 290 -14.99 7.95 -12.33
C ASP A 290 -15.57 7.61 -10.95
N THR A 291 -14.94 6.67 -10.24
CA THR A 291 -15.49 6.11 -9.01
C THR A 291 -14.41 5.66 -8.04
N ALA A 292 -14.36 6.31 -6.87
CA ALA A 292 -13.59 5.87 -5.73
C ALA A 292 -14.50 5.26 -4.66
N VAL A 293 -14.00 4.23 -3.99
CA VAL A 293 -14.59 3.64 -2.78
C VAL A 293 -13.70 4.03 -1.61
N VAL A 294 -14.26 4.79 -0.68
CA VAL A 294 -13.54 5.36 0.47
C VAL A 294 -14.19 4.93 1.77
N GLY A 295 -13.39 4.70 2.80
CA GLY A 295 -13.87 4.44 4.15
C GLY A 295 -14.00 5.72 4.98
N THR A 296 -14.86 5.69 5.98
CA THR A 296 -14.78 6.58 7.14
C THR A 296 -14.69 5.74 8.40
N GLU A 297 -14.00 6.27 9.40
CA GLU A 297 -13.85 5.66 10.73
C GLU A 297 -13.03 4.35 10.73
N TYR A 298 -11.72 4.47 10.49
CA TYR A 298 -10.74 3.38 10.40
C TYR A 298 -10.82 2.33 11.54
N HIS A 299 -11.29 2.73 12.73
CA HIS A 299 -11.44 1.86 13.92
C HIS A 299 -12.90 1.53 14.29
N ALA A 300 -13.88 1.87 13.44
CA ALA A 300 -15.28 1.57 13.73
C ALA A 300 -15.54 0.05 13.74
N GLU A 301 -16.37 -0.38 14.70
CA GLU A 301 -16.85 -1.77 14.73
C GLU A 301 -17.67 -2.14 13.48
N VAL A 302 -18.30 -1.14 12.85
CA VAL A 302 -19.06 -1.27 11.61
C VAL A 302 -18.57 -0.20 10.63
N PRO A 303 -17.60 -0.51 9.75
CA PRO A 303 -17.05 0.48 8.85
C PRO A 303 -18.11 1.00 7.88
N ARG A 304 -17.99 2.27 7.51
CA ARG A 304 -18.89 2.92 6.55
C ARG A 304 -18.09 3.24 5.29
N HIS A 305 -18.45 2.59 4.18
CA HIS A 305 -17.84 2.86 2.89
C HIS A 305 -18.76 3.71 2.05
N TRP A 306 -18.17 4.64 1.31
CA TRP A 306 -18.87 5.62 0.49
C TRP A 306 -18.36 5.56 -0.94
N LEU A 307 -19.26 5.89 -1.86
CA LEU A 307 -18.91 6.15 -3.25
C LEU A 307 -18.56 7.62 -3.39
N VAL A 308 -17.42 7.94 -3.99
CA VAL A 308 -17.06 9.30 -4.38
C VAL A 308 -16.86 9.33 -5.89
N HIS A 309 -17.46 10.32 -6.54
CA HIS A 309 -17.34 10.54 -7.99
C HIS A 309 -16.27 11.62 -8.26
N PRO A 310 -15.04 11.24 -8.65
CA PRO A 310 -13.92 12.17 -8.81
C PRO A 310 -14.17 13.25 -9.86
N ARG A 311 -15.00 12.99 -10.88
CA ARG A 311 -15.31 13.97 -11.94
C ARG A 311 -16.29 15.06 -11.51
N THR A 312 -17.18 14.76 -10.56
CA THR A 312 -18.28 15.66 -10.16
C THR A 312 -18.17 16.13 -8.71
N THR A 313 -17.11 15.73 -8.01
CA THR A 313 -16.85 16.01 -6.59
C THR A 313 -18.01 15.61 -5.68
N ALA A 314 -18.82 14.64 -6.10
CA ALA A 314 -20.07 14.28 -5.46
C ALA A 314 -19.92 12.99 -4.65
N LEU A 315 -20.50 12.98 -3.45
CA LEU A 315 -20.72 11.75 -2.70
C LEU A 315 -21.87 10.97 -3.34
N GLY A 316 -21.56 9.83 -3.95
CA GLY A 316 -22.53 8.97 -4.66
C GLY A 316 -23.42 8.15 -3.73
N GLY A 317 -23.12 8.12 -2.42
CA GLY A 317 -23.93 7.46 -1.40
C GLY A 317 -23.18 6.42 -0.60
N ARG A 318 -23.85 5.86 0.42
CA ARG A 318 -23.29 4.80 1.27
C ARG A 318 -23.36 3.47 0.55
N ILE A 319 -22.30 2.68 0.62
CA ILE A 319 -22.29 1.33 0.04
C ILE A 319 -22.97 0.35 0.99
N ALA A 320 -23.99 -0.35 0.48
CA ALA A 320 -24.61 -1.49 1.15
C ALA A 320 -23.99 -2.79 0.66
N TYR A 321 -23.52 -3.60 1.60
CA TYR A 321 -22.97 -4.92 1.33
C TYR A 321 -24.00 -6.01 1.67
N PRO A 322 -24.05 -7.11 0.90
CA PRO A 322 -24.96 -8.23 1.15
C PRO A 322 -24.56 -9.07 2.37
N LEU A 323 -23.37 -8.85 2.92
CA LEU A 323 -22.86 -9.47 4.14
C LEU A 323 -22.00 -8.45 4.92
N PRO A 324 -21.84 -8.60 6.24
CA PRO A 324 -21.06 -7.67 7.05
C PRO A 324 -19.63 -7.52 6.55
N VAL A 325 -19.15 -6.28 6.50
CA VAL A 325 -17.76 -5.96 6.15
C VAL A 325 -16.97 -5.49 7.36
N SER A 326 -15.65 -5.60 7.29
CA SER A 326 -14.72 -5.17 8.33
C SER A 326 -13.50 -4.52 7.68
N GLY A 327 -12.92 -3.54 8.38
CA GLY A 327 -11.79 -2.76 7.89
C GLY A 327 -12.12 -1.93 6.64
N SER A 328 -11.09 -1.28 6.12
CA SER A 328 -11.18 -0.33 5.02
C SER A 328 -11.23 -1.01 3.64
N PRO A 329 -11.72 -0.30 2.60
CA PRO A 329 -11.74 -0.82 1.25
C PRO A 329 -10.35 -0.72 0.60
N ARG A 330 -9.90 -1.81 -0.03
CA ARG A 330 -8.58 -1.87 -0.69
C ARG A 330 -8.72 -2.20 -2.18
N SER A 331 -7.82 -1.66 -3.00
CA SER A 331 -7.82 -1.90 -4.44
C SER A 331 -7.66 -3.39 -4.77
N ALA A 332 -8.52 -3.93 -5.64
CA ALA A 332 -8.36 -5.25 -6.24
C ALA A 332 -7.97 -5.18 -7.73
N GLY A 333 -7.55 -3.99 -8.19
CA GLY A 333 -7.37 -3.65 -9.59
C GLY A 333 -8.67 -3.16 -10.24
N GLN A 334 -8.62 -2.97 -11.56
CA GLN A 334 -9.73 -2.40 -12.31
C GLN A 334 -11.01 -3.24 -12.14
N GLY A 335 -12.10 -2.54 -11.85
CA GLY A 335 -13.44 -3.07 -11.74
C GLY A 335 -13.74 -3.80 -10.44
N ALA A 336 -12.90 -3.71 -9.40
CA ALA A 336 -13.20 -4.32 -8.11
C ALA A 336 -12.42 -3.69 -6.94
N TRP A 337 -12.94 -3.90 -5.73
CA TRP A 337 -12.21 -3.66 -4.48
C TRP A 337 -12.40 -4.85 -3.55
N TYR A 338 -11.59 -4.96 -2.51
CA TYR A 338 -11.73 -6.02 -1.52
C TYR A 338 -11.79 -5.48 -0.09
N THR A 339 -12.35 -6.31 0.79
CA THR A 339 -12.25 -6.13 2.24
C THR A 339 -11.75 -7.42 2.88
N VAL A 340 -11.14 -7.30 4.06
CA VAL A 340 -10.67 -8.44 4.86
C VAL A 340 -11.73 -8.77 5.91
N SER A 341 -12.04 -10.05 6.10
CA SER A 341 -12.86 -10.51 7.23
C SER A 341 -12.24 -10.12 8.57
N LYS A 342 -13.08 -9.93 9.60
CA LYS A 342 -12.63 -9.54 10.95
C LYS A 342 -11.60 -10.49 11.57
N ASP A 343 -11.73 -11.80 11.30
CA ASP A 343 -10.81 -12.83 11.78
C ASP A 343 -9.58 -13.02 10.89
N LYS A 344 -9.47 -12.24 9.80
CA LYS A 344 -8.38 -12.26 8.80
C LYS A 344 -8.24 -13.59 8.06
N THR A 345 -9.27 -14.45 8.07
CA THR A 345 -9.23 -15.77 7.40
C THR A 345 -9.68 -15.73 5.95
N THR A 346 -10.39 -14.69 5.54
CA THR A 346 -10.91 -14.53 4.17
C THR A 346 -10.80 -13.10 3.65
N LEU A 347 -10.67 -12.98 2.33
CA LEU A 347 -10.94 -11.77 1.55
C LEU A 347 -12.29 -11.88 0.86
N HIS A 348 -13.03 -10.77 0.85
CA HIS A 348 -14.24 -10.63 0.04
C HIS A 348 -13.96 -9.65 -1.09
N LEU A 349 -14.18 -10.10 -2.32
CA LEU A 349 -14.03 -9.29 -3.53
C LEU A 349 -15.39 -8.72 -3.93
N TRP A 350 -15.43 -7.42 -4.21
CA TRP A 350 -16.64 -6.65 -4.41
C TRP A 350 -16.65 -5.93 -5.75
N GLN A 351 -17.86 -5.72 -6.25
CA GLN A 351 -18.17 -4.91 -7.43
C GLN A 351 -19.39 -4.05 -7.16
N LEU A 352 -19.57 -2.98 -7.92
CA LEU A 352 -20.85 -2.29 -7.95
C LEU A 352 -21.86 -3.15 -8.72
N THR A 353 -23.11 -3.18 -8.24
CA THR A 353 -24.17 -3.97 -8.88
C THR A 353 -24.55 -3.40 -10.26
N ASP A 354 -24.54 -2.07 -10.36
CA ASP A 354 -24.78 -1.31 -11.59
C ASP A 354 -23.48 -0.67 -12.07
N ALA A 355 -22.46 -1.49 -12.32
CA ALA A 355 -21.19 -1.01 -12.88
C ALA A 355 -21.46 -0.31 -14.24
N PRO A 356 -20.85 0.86 -14.50
CA PRO A 356 -20.98 1.56 -15.79
C PRO A 356 -20.46 0.74 -16.99
#